data_AF-A0A7K2CVF6-F1
#
_entry.id   AF-A0A7K2CVF6-F1
#
_cell.length_a   1.000
_cell.length_b   1.000
_cell.length_c   1.000
_cell.angle_alpha   90.00
_cell.angle_beta   90.00
_cell.angle_gamma   90.00
#
_symmetry.space_group_name_H-M   'P 1'
#
loop_
_entity.id
_entity.type
_entity.pdbx_description
1 polymer ?
#
loop_
_entity_poly.entity_id
_entity_poly.type
_entity_poly.pdbx_seq_one_letter_code
_entity_poly.pdbx_strand_id
1 'polypeptide(L)'
;MPKRSKAARKANSPNVVLAELKALLVGYGRQEIVAPLTQLGKTLKLGILGALSIGIGVIFLAIAGLRLLQTEASGVFDGNMSPLPYVVVLVGLLVLLAGVFALRSQSSRGDRS
;
A
#
# COMPACT_ATOMS: atom_id res chain seq x y z
N MET A 1 -67.03 -0.54 -1.52
CA MET A 1 -65.67 -0.51 -2.10
C MET A 1 -64.66 -1.21 -1.18
N PRO A 2 -64.32 -2.51 -1.35
CA PRO A 2 -63.43 -3.25 -0.44
C PRO A 2 -62.04 -3.60 -1.04
N LYS A 3 -61.39 -2.68 -1.78
CA LYS A 3 -60.04 -2.94 -2.35
C LYS A 3 -58.86 -2.54 -1.44
N ARG A 4 -59.08 -1.71 -0.41
CA ARG A 4 -58.00 -1.16 0.43
C ARG A 4 -57.38 -2.17 1.42
N SER A 5 -58.14 -3.14 1.94
CA SER A 5 -57.61 -4.02 3.01
C SER A 5 -56.66 -5.12 2.49
N LYS A 6 -56.85 -5.61 1.26
CA LYS A 6 -55.95 -6.61 0.66
C LYS A 6 -54.58 -6.03 0.30
N ALA A 7 -54.51 -4.75 -0.08
CA ALA A 7 -53.25 -4.07 -0.37
C ALA A 7 -52.39 -3.90 0.90
N ALA A 8 -52.99 -3.48 2.02
CA ALA A 8 -52.30 -3.35 3.30
C ALA A 8 -51.82 -4.70 3.86
N ARG A 9 -52.60 -5.78 3.69
CA ARG A 9 -52.21 -7.13 4.13
C ARG A 9 -51.08 -7.72 3.29
N LYS A 10 -51.00 -7.38 2.00
CA LYS A 10 -49.92 -7.81 1.12
C LYS A 10 -48.60 -7.08 1.45
N ALA A 11 -48.66 -5.79 1.79
CA ALA A 11 -47.51 -5.01 2.25
C ALA A 11 -46.92 -5.56 3.56
N ASN A 12 -47.77 -5.99 4.49
CA ASN A 12 -47.35 -6.65 5.74
C ASN A 12 -47.14 -8.16 5.60
N SER A 13 -46.99 -8.68 4.38
CA SER A 13 -46.61 -10.08 4.20
C SER A 13 -45.17 -10.28 4.72
N PRO A 14 -44.88 -11.36 5.46
CA PRO A 14 -43.54 -11.61 6.02
C PRO A 14 -42.42 -11.50 4.98
N ASN A 15 -42.70 -11.97 3.75
CA ASN A 15 -41.74 -11.94 2.65
C ASN A 15 -41.43 -10.53 2.13
N VAL A 16 -42.41 -9.60 2.19
CA VAL A 16 -42.23 -8.20 1.78
C VAL A 16 -41.41 -7.46 2.82
N VAL A 17 -41.74 -7.66 4.10
CA VAL A 17 -40.97 -7.09 5.23
C VAL A 17 -39.52 -7.59 5.21
N LEU A 18 -39.29 -8.89 4.98
CA LEU A 18 -37.93 -9.44 4.86
C LEU A 18 -37.16 -8.84 3.67
N ALA A 19 -37.82 -8.63 2.54
CA ALA A 19 -37.20 -7.98 1.39
C ALA A 19 -36.83 -6.51 1.67
N GLU A 20 -37.70 -5.78 2.38
CA GLU A 20 -37.45 -4.39 2.80
C GLU A 20 -36.32 -4.30 3.82
N LEU A 21 -36.30 -5.16 4.85
CA LEU A 21 -35.22 -5.22 5.83
C LEU A 21 -33.87 -5.54 5.18
N LYS A 22 -33.85 -6.49 4.24
CA LYS A 22 -32.64 -6.80 3.46
C LYS A 22 -32.20 -5.60 2.63
N ALA A 23 -33.13 -4.93 1.95
CA ALA A 23 -32.81 -3.75 1.14
C ALA A 23 -32.24 -2.61 1.98
N LEU A 24 -32.80 -2.37 3.17
CA LEU A 24 -32.30 -1.38 4.13
C LEU A 24 -30.91 -1.75 4.66
N LEU A 25 -30.69 -3.00 5.03
CA LEU A 25 -29.39 -3.47 5.52
C LEU A 25 -28.30 -3.35 4.45
N VAL A 26 -28.60 -3.77 3.22
CA VAL A 26 -27.69 -3.63 2.07
C VAL A 26 -27.45 -2.15 1.75
N GLY A 27 -28.49 -1.31 1.81
CA GLY A 27 -28.38 0.13 1.60
C GLY A 27 -27.46 0.80 2.62
N TYR A 28 -27.63 0.47 3.91
CA TYR A 28 -26.80 0.98 4.99
C TYR A 28 -25.35 0.51 4.86
N GLY A 29 -25.13 -0.80 4.66
CA GLY A 29 -23.79 -1.34 4.46
C GLY A 29 -23.07 -0.69 3.28
N ARG A 30 -23.79 -0.41 2.20
CA ARG A 30 -23.21 0.29 1.03
C ARG A 30 -22.89 1.75 1.34
N GLN A 31 -23.67 2.45 2.16
CA GLN A 31 -23.38 3.82 2.56
C GLN A 31 -22.15 3.90 3.47
N GLU A 32 -22.08 3.01 4.45
CA GLU A 32 -21.01 3.01 5.45
C GLU A 32 -19.67 2.53 4.87
N ILE A 33 -19.67 1.64 3.87
CA ILE A 33 -18.44 1.01 3.35
C ILE A 33 -17.87 1.73 2.12
N VAL A 34 -18.68 2.42 1.31
CA VAL A 34 -18.19 3.04 0.06
C VAL A 34 -17.23 4.20 0.33
N ALA A 35 -17.51 5.02 1.35
CA ALA A 35 -16.63 6.12 1.74
C ALA A 35 -15.22 5.62 2.15
N PRO A 36 -15.08 4.67 3.10
CA PRO A 36 -13.77 4.16 3.49
C PRO A 36 -13.07 3.38 2.36
N LEU A 37 -13.78 2.62 1.53
CA LEU A 37 -13.15 1.93 0.39
C LEU A 37 -12.56 2.90 -0.64
N THR A 38 -13.25 4.00 -0.90
CA THR A 38 -12.78 5.01 -1.85
C THR A 38 -11.54 5.73 -1.33
N GLN A 39 -11.50 6.03 -0.03
CA GLN A 39 -10.31 6.60 0.61
C GLN A 39 -9.14 5.61 0.59
N LEU A 40 -9.37 4.34 0.93
CA LEU A 40 -8.35 3.30 0.89
C LEU A 40 -7.78 3.14 -0.53
N GLY A 41 -8.64 3.15 -1.55
CA GLY A 41 -8.21 3.08 -2.95
C GLY A 41 -7.31 4.25 -3.36
N LYS A 42 -7.55 5.47 -2.87
CA LYS A 42 -6.68 6.62 -3.13
C LYS A 42 -5.32 6.46 -2.45
N THR A 43 -5.31 6.12 -1.16
CA THR A 43 -4.07 5.92 -0.39
C THR A 43 -3.23 4.78 -0.97
N LEU A 44 -3.87 3.68 -1.38
CA LEU A 44 -3.19 2.54 -1.99
C LEU A 44 -2.55 2.92 -3.33
N LYS A 45 -3.23 3.69 -4.17
CA LYS A 45 -2.67 4.20 -5.44
C LYS A 45 -1.43 5.05 -5.21
N LEU A 46 -1.49 5.97 -4.25
CA LEU A 46 -0.32 6.79 -3.87
C LEU A 46 0.82 5.94 -3.30
N GLY A 47 0.49 4.93 -2.49
CA GLY A 47 1.47 3.98 -1.96
C GLY A 47 2.16 3.17 -3.05
N ILE A 48 1.41 2.66 -4.04
CA ILE A 48 1.97 1.92 -5.18
C ILE A 48 2.87 2.83 -6.02
N LEU A 49 2.42 4.04 -6.33
CA LEU A 49 3.22 4.99 -7.11
C LEU A 49 4.51 5.38 -6.39
N GLY A 50 4.43 5.63 -5.08
CA GLY A 50 5.59 5.91 -4.24
C GLY A 50 6.56 4.72 -4.18
N ALA A 51 6.04 3.51 -3.99
CA ALA A 51 6.85 2.29 -3.95
C ALA A 51 7.58 2.04 -5.28
N LEU A 52 6.89 2.23 -6.41
CA LEU A 52 7.49 2.13 -7.74
C LEU A 52 8.59 3.18 -7.94
N SER A 53 8.29 4.45 -7.63
CA SER A 53 9.25 5.55 -7.77
C SER A 53 10.50 5.33 -6.93
N ILE A 54 10.34 4.92 -5.67
CA ILE A 54 11.48 4.60 -4.78
C ILE A 54 12.24 3.39 -5.31
N GLY A 55 11.56 2.31 -5.70
CA GLY A 55 12.21 1.10 -6.22
C GLY A 55 13.08 1.39 -7.44
N ILE A 56 12.56 2.18 -8.39
CA ILE A 56 13.30 2.64 -9.57
C ILE A 56 14.50 3.49 -9.16
N GLY A 57 14.33 4.45 -8.24
CA GLY A 57 15.41 5.29 -7.75
C GLY A 57 16.54 4.50 -7.10
N VAL A 58 16.21 3.48 -6.30
CA VAL A 58 17.20 2.60 -5.65
C VAL A 58 17.99 1.80 -6.69
N ILE A 59 17.34 1.31 -7.75
CA ILE A 59 18.04 0.61 -8.85
C ILE A 59 19.02 1.57 -9.55
N PHE A 60 18.59 2.78 -9.87
CA PHE A 60 19.48 3.78 -10.48
C PHE A 60 20.65 4.14 -9.58
N LEU A 61 20.43 4.32 -8.27
CA LEU A 61 21.51 4.56 -7.31
C LEU A 61 22.49 3.39 -7.22
N ALA A 62 21.99 2.15 -7.24
CA ALA A 62 22.85 0.96 -7.23
C ALA A 62 23.72 0.90 -8.50
N ILE A 63 23.14 1.14 -9.68
CA ILE A 63 23.88 1.17 -10.94
C ILE A 63 24.88 2.33 -10.97
N ALA A 64 24.48 3.53 -10.54
CA ALA A 64 25.34 4.70 -10.51
C ALA A 64 26.52 4.51 -9.54
N GLY A 65 26.27 3.96 -8.35
CA GLY A 65 27.31 3.63 -7.38
C GLY A 65 28.27 2.57 -7.90
N LEU A 66 27.74 1.51 -8.53
CA LEU A 66 28.57 0.48 -9.16
C LEU A 66 29.42 1.08 -10.29
N ARG A 67 28.84 1.95 -11.11
CA ARG A 67 29.54 2.62 -12.21
C ARG A 67 30.63 3.56 -11.71
N LEU A 68 30.37 4.35 -10.66
CA LEU A 68 31.38 5.20 -10.01
C LEU A 68 32.56 4.37 -9.52
N LEU A 69 32.28 3.28 -8.79
CA LEU A 69 33.33 2.40 -8.27
C LEU A 69 34.13 1.73 -9.39
N GLN A 70 33.47 1.29 -10.46
CA GLN A 70 34.13 0.67 -11.60
C GLN A 70 34.89 1.67 -12.50
N THR A 71 34.46 2.94 -12.55
CA THR A 71 35.14 4.00 -13.34
C THR A 71 36.39 4.50 -12.63
N GLU A 72 36.32 4.76 -11.33
CA GLU A 72 37.45 5.29 -10.55
C GLU A 72 38.49 4.22 -10.20
N ALA A 73 38.08 2.95 -10.14
CA ALA A 73 38.96 1.84 -9.80
C ALA A 73 39.26 0.91 -10.98
N SER A 74 39.12 1.42 -12.22
CA SER A 74 39.50 0.71 -13.44
C SER A 74 41.01 0.37 -13.37
N GLY A 75 41.35 -0.89 -13.11
CA GLY A 75 42.72 -1.38 -12.92
C GLY A 75 43.02 -1.97 -11.53
N VAL A 76 42.25 -1.66 -10.49
CA VAL A 76 42.41 -2.25 -9.13
C VAL A 76 41.54 -3.50 -8.94
N PHE A 77 40.41 -3.57 -9.64
CA PHE A 77 39.45 -4.66 -9.54
C PHE A 77 39.56 -5.73 -10.63
N ASP A 78 40.61 -5.68 -11.47
CA ASP A 78 40.84 -6.69 -12.49
C ASP A 78 41.42 -7.96 -11.84
N GLY A 79 40.64 -9.06 -11.84
CA GLY A 79 41.03 -10.36 -11.27
C GLY A 79 40.25 -10.77 -10.01
N ASN A 80 40.95 -11.29 -8.99
CA ASN A 80 40.34 -11.90 -7.78
C ASN A 80 39.57 -10.91 -6.87
N MET A 81 39.67 -9.59 -7.11
CA MET A 81 38.94 -8.55 -6.39
C MET A 81 37.69 -8.02 -7.13
N SER A 82 37.35 -8.59 -8.29
CA SER A 82 36.12 -8.27 -9.05
C SER A 82 34.79 -8.38 -8.28
N PRO A 83 34.62 -9.16 -7.17
CA PRO A 83 33.38 -9.15 -6.40
C PRO A 83 33.20 -7.89 -5.53
N LEU A 84 34.29 -7.19 -5.22
CA LEU A 84 34.29 -6.14 -4.19
C LEU A 84 33.33 -4.97 -4.50
N PRO A 85 33.22 -4.47 -5.74
CA PRO A 85 32.27 -3.40 -6.08
C PRO A 85 30.82 -3.78 -5.79
N TYR A 86 30.44 -5.03 -6.04
CA TYR A 86 29.09 -5.51 -5.76
C TYR A 86 28.80 -5.59 -4.26
N VAL A 87 29.80 -6.02 -3.46
CA VAL A 87 29.67 -6.08 -1.99
C VAL A 87 29.52 -4.70 -1.39
N VAL A 88 30.29 -3.71 -1.86
CA VAL A 88 30.20 -2.32 -1.36
C VAL A 88 28.83 -1.72 -1.64
N VAL A 89 28.31 -1.88 -2.87
CA VAL A 89 26.96 -1.39 -3.22
C VAL A 89 25.89 -2.10 -2.38
N LEU A 90 26.03 -3.42 -2.17
CA LEU A 90 25.12 -4.20 -1.32
C LEU A 90 25.10 -3.69 0.12
N VAL A 91 26.28 -3.47 0.73
CA VAL A 91 26.41 -2.92 2.08
C VAL A 91 25.80 -1.53 2.17
N GLY A 92 26.04 -0.67 1.17
CA GLY A 92 25.42 0.64 1.08
C GLY A 92 23.89 0.58 1.07
N LEU A 93 23.31 -0.36 0.32
CA LEU A 93 21.86 -0.59 0.28
C LEU A 93 21.31 -1.06 1.64
N LEU A 94 22.03 -1.95 2.32
CA LEU A 94 21.65 -2.46 3.65
C LEU A 94 21.68 -1.36 4.71
N VAL A 95 22.68 -0.47 4.67
CA VAL A 95 22.76 0.70 5.57
C VAL A 95 21.60 1.65 5.32
N LEU A 96 21.26 1.91 4.05
CA LEU A 96 20.08 2.71 3.69
C LEU A 96 18.79 2.11 4.24
N LEU A 97 18.59 0.80 4.05
CA LEU A 97 17.44 0.06 4.59
C LEU A 97 17.37 0.13 6.13
N ALA A 98 18.49 -0.10 6.81
CA ALA A 98 18.58 -0.02 8.26
C ALA A 98 18.27 1.39 8.77
N GLY A 99 18.78 2.43 8.10
CA GLY A 99 18.49 3.83 8.41
C GLY A 99 17.01 4.16 8.28
N VAL A 100 16.37 3.75 7.18
CA VAL A 100 14.92 3.94 6.98
C VAL A 100 14.12 3.22 8.07
N PHE A 101 14.49 1.99 8.43
CA PHE A 101 13.82 1.23 9.48
C PHE A 101 14.00 1.87 10.86
N ALA A 102 15.19 2.38 11.17
CA ALA A 102 15.48 3.08 12.42
C ALA A 102 14.67 4.38 12.53
N LEU A 103 14.59 5.18 11.46
CA LEU A 103 13.79 6.41 11.43
C LEU A 103 12.30 6.11 11.64
N ARG A 104 11.77 5.06 11.01
CA ARG A 104 10.39 4.60 11.22
C ARG A 104 10.15 4.07 12.64
N SER A 105 11.12 3.38 13.22
CA SER A 105 11.02 2.87 14.61
C SER A 105 10.97 4.02 15.63
N GLN A 106 11.74 5.09 15.41
CA GLN A 106 11.77 6.25 16.29
C GLN A 106 10.46 7.05 16.24
N SER A 107 9.83 7.20 15.07
CA SER A 107 8.52 7.87 14.99
C SER A 107 7.45 7.16 15.81
N SER A 108 7.57 5.85 16.03
CA SER A 108 6.64 5.08 16.85
C SER A 108 6.92 5.16 18.36
N ARG A 109 8.08 5.69 18.78
CA ARG A 109 8.46 5.87 20.20
C ARG A 109 8.13 7.26 20.76
N GLY A 110 8.04 8.28 19.90
CA GLY A 110 7.79 9.68 20.31
C GLY A 110 6.39 9.99 20.84
N ASP A 111 5.39 9.16 20.55
CA ASP A 111 3.99 9.36 20.98
C ASP A 111 3.68 8.84 22.41
N ARG A 112 4.69 8.45 23.19
CA ARG A 112 4.51 7.85 24.54
C ARG A 112 5.09 8.67 25.71
N SER A 113 5.39 9.95 25.50
CA SER A 113 5.89 10.87 26.53
C SER A 113 5.05 12.14 26.57
#